data_AF-E7RXE6-F1
#
_entry.id   AF-E7RXE6-F1
#
_cell.length_a   1.000
_cell.length_b   1.000
_cell.length_c   1.000
_cell.angle_alpha   90.00
_cell.angle_beta   90.00
_cell.angle_gamma   90.00
#
_symmetry.space_group_name_H-M   'P 1'
#
loop_
_entity.id
_entity.type
_entity.pdbx_description
1 polymer ?
#
loop_
_entity_poly.entity_id
_entity_poly.type
_entity_poly.pdbx_seq_one_letter_code
_entity_poly.pdbx_strand_id
1 'polypeptide(L)'
;MGSPTRAESGCIDALNGDPTIRMTADRGSGVKIACLMPVHGRSSPVPSPASAPSSPDLPAGPLDLPPHARDIYVISPSGAIADRSRVQRARRLLQRQGFRLTLDPKALATYQQRFAGDDETRLQAFQRAMESNAPTIMTSRGGYGITRYLEKLDFERLAASGKKWLGFSDFTAFHLAMLARTGATTWAGPALVSHFDAADPADVDPTTLETLADALSGRLELVGFRGEGAPLGFEAEGTLWGGNLSMVCSLLGTSLFPRIDGGILFLEEVNEHPYRVERLMTQLLHTGVLDRQRAVLLGHFSWKQAEGDRYTMKKVWQWLRTQTPTPLITGLPFGHEPTTLTLPHGAQVGLAVDRRTCYLVLPHDHGQPAPGLFGVDPAGNDQAAHRAWQCWCGQPHEG
;
A
#
# COMPACT_ATOMS: atom_id res chain seq x y z
N MET A 1 -41.18 25.00 -16.01
CA MET A 1 -39.92 24.73 -16.71
C MET A 1 -38.97 25.86 -16.37
N GLY A 2 -37.79 25.54 -15.85
CA GLY A 2 -36.77 26.50 -15.41
C GLY A 2 -35.72 25.74 -14.63
N SER A 3 -34.73 25.23 -15.36
CA SER A 3 -33.58 24.44 -14.90
C SER A 3 -32.70 25.19 -13.90
N PRO A 4 -32.19 24.54 -12.82
CA PRO A 4 -31.14 25.13 -12.00
C PRO A 4 -29.76 24.91 -12.66
N THR A 5 -29.00 25.99 -12.71
CA THR A 5 -27.63 26.09 -13.23
C THR A 5 -26.63 25.33 -12.36
N ARG A 6 -25.69 24.68 -13.05
CA ARG A 6 -24.48 24.01 -12.55
C ARG A 6 -23.66 24.91 -11.62
N ALA A 7 -23.24 24.36 -10.47
CA ALA A 7 -22.02 24.78 -9.78
C ALA A 7 -20.86 23.87 -10.26
N GLU A 8 -19.88 24.46 -10.94
CA GLU A 8 -18.74 23.78 -11.59
C GLU A 8 -17.45 23.83 -10.74
N SER A 9 -16.86 22.64 -10.54
CA SER A 9 -15.45 22.29 -10.83
C SER A 9 -14.24 22.97 -10.17
N GLY A 10 -14.37 23.80 -9.13
CA GLY A 10 -13.23 24.56 -8.58
C GLY A 10 -11.98 23.76 -8.11
N CYS A 11 -12.10 22.50 -7.68
CA CYS A 11 -10.96 21.78 -7.08
C CYS A 11 -9.98 21.18 -8.10
N ILE A 12 -10.41 20.99 -9.36
CA ILE A 12 -9.61 20.33 -10.42
C ILE A 12 -8.76 21.36 -11.19
N ASP A 13 -9.28 22.57 -11.41
CA ASP A 13 -8.60 23.59 -12.21
C ASP A 13 -7.46 24.27 -11.44
N ALA A 14 -7.55 24.36 -10.12
CA ALA A 14 -6.48 24.87 -9.26
C ALA A 14 -5.21 23.98 -9.27
N LEU A 15 -5.36 22.67 -9.40
CA LEU A 15 -4.24 21.71 -9.34
C LEU A 15 -3.50 21.53 -10.69
N ASN A 16 -4.15 21.80 -11.82
CA ASN A 16 -3.50 21.76 -13.13
C ASN A 16 -2.64 23.00 -13.44
N GLY A 17 -2.74 24.05 -12.62
CA GLY A 17 -2.05 25.33 -12.81
C GLY A 17 -0.76 25.53 -12.01
N ASP A 18 -0.44 24.64 -11.07
CA ASP A 18 0.75 24.78 -10.23
C ASP A 18 1.98 24.08 -10.86
N PRO A 19 3.03 24.82 -11.25
CA PRO A 19 4.23 24.24 -11.88
C PRO A 19 5.05 23.33 -10.95
N THR A 20 4.69 23.20 -9.67
CA THR A 20 5.37 22.35 -8.67
C THR A 20 4.76 20.96 -8.51
N ILE A 21 3.49 20.76 -8.91
CA ILE A 21 2.75 19.50 -8.74
C ILE A 21 2.69 18.76 -10.07
N ARG A 22 3.27 17.56 -10.15
CA ARG A 22 3.07 16.67 -11.31
C ARG A 22 2.02 15.62 -10.96
N MET A 23 0.83 15.74 -11.53
CA MET A 23 -0.12 14.62 -11.58
C MET A 23 0.22 13.73 -12.78
N THR A 24 0.83 12.58 -12.54
CA THR A 24 0.94 11.56 -13.59
C THR A 24 -0.34 10.72 -13.56
N ALA A 25 -1.14 10.85 -14.61
CA ALA A 25 -2.28 9.98 -14.83
C ALA A 25 -1.77 8.71 -15.52
N ASP A 26 -1.71 7.60 -14.81
CA ASP A 26 -1.57 6.29 -15.45
C ASP A 26 -2.93 5.91 -16.05
N ARG A 27 -3.00 5.95 -17.39
CA ARG A 27 -4.22 5.67 -18.15
C ARG A 27 -4.51 4.17 -18.33
N GLY A 28 -3.65 3.28 -17.80
CA GLY A 28 -3.88 1.83 -17.77
C GLY A 28 -4.61 1.35 -16.51
N SER A 29 -4.21 1.86 -15.33
CA SER A 29 -4.68 1.41 -14.01
C SER A 29 -5.79 2.29 -13.40
N GLY A 30 -6.01 3.50 -13.94
CA GLY A 30 -6.97 4.46 -13.39
C GLY A 30 -6.50 5.14 -12.09
N VAL A 31 -5.20 4.98 -11.76
CA VAL A 31 -4.53 5.61 -10.61
C VAL A 31 -3.93 6.95 -11.04
N LYS A 32 -4.16 7.99 -10.24
CA LYS A 32 -3.50 9.29 -10.35
C LYS A 32 -2.50 9.40 -9.21
N ILE A 33 -1.23 9.53 -9.51
CA ILE A 33 -0.20 9.78 -8.50
C ILE A 33 0.11 11.27 -8.55
N ALA A 34 0.16 11.94 -7.40
CA ALA A 34 0.69 13.29 -7.31
C ALA A 34 1.98 13.27 -6.49
N CYS A 35 3.04 13.84 -7.06
CA CYS A 35 4.31 14.11 -6.39
C CYS A 35 4.69 15.58 -6.60
N LEU A 36 5.13 16.25 -5.55
CA LEU A 36 5.79 17.56 -5.66
C LEU A 36 7.22 17.38 -6.17
N MET A 37 7.59 18.12 -7.22
CA MET A 37 8.98 18.21 -7.70
C MET A 37 9.76 19.21 -6.83
N PRO A 38 11.05 18.97 -6.50
CA PRO A 38 11.87 19.98 -5.88
C PRO A 38 12.09 21.15 -6.85
N VAL A 39 11.78 22.37 -6.40
CA VAL A 39 11.98 23.61 -7.15
C VAL A 39 13.48 23.84 -7.39
N HIS A 40 14.03 23.26 -8.46
CA HIS A 40 15.34 23.66 -8.96
C HIS A 40 15.14 24.61 -10.13
N GLY A 41 15.39 25.90 -9.86
CA GLY A 41 15.22 26.98 -10.82
C GLY A 41 15.98 26.74 -12.11
N ARG A 42 15.23 26.51 -13.19
CA ARG A 42 15.55 26.91 -14.57
C ARG A 42 14.27 26.79 -15.40
N SER A 43 13.70 27.94 -15.75
CA SER A 43 12.59 28.09 -16.68
C SER A 43 12.92 27.43 -18.02
N SER A 44 12.20 26.36 -18.36
CA SER A 44 12.11 25.89 -19.74
C SER A 44 10.64 25.94 -20.18
N PRO A 45 10.35 26.35 -21.42
CA PRO A 45 8.98 26.61 -21.86
C PRO A 45 8.16 25.32 -21.95
N VAL A 46 6.88 25.44 -21.60
CA VAL A 46 5.84 24.42 -21.71
C VAL A 46 5.72 23.97 -23.18
N PRO A 47 5.83 22.67 -23.50
CA PRO A 47 5.58 22.20 -24.87
C PRO A 47 4.08 22.22 -25.19
N SER A 48 3.75 22.68 -26.40
CA SER A 48 2.39 22.66 -26.97
C SER A 48 1.81 21.24 -27.08
N PRO A 49 0.47 21.08 -27.12
CA PRO A 49 -0.20 19.79 -27.09
C PRO A 49 -0.08 19.08 -28.45
N ALA A 50 1.03 18.38 -28.66
CA ALA A 50 1.22 17.48 -29.80
C ALA A 50 0.92 16.03 -29.36
N SER A 51 0.08 15.36 -30.15
CA SER A 51 -0.17 13.90 -30.26
C SER A 51 0.21 13.03 -29.06
N ALA A 52 -0.82 12.48 -28.40
CA ALA A 52 -0.71 11.56 -27.28
C ALA A 52 0.23 10.37 -27.56
N PRO A 53 1.24 10.10 -26.71
CA PRO A 53 2.00 8.86 -26.78
C PRO A 53 1.11 7.68 -26.32
N SER A 54 1.30 6.54 -26.99
CA SER A 54 0.65 5.25 -26.71
C SER A 54 1.27 4.55 -25.51
N SER A 55 0.42 4.02 -24.61
CA SER A 55 0.72 3.12 -23.46
C SER A 55 1.63 3.69 -22.35
N PRO A 56 1.40 3.36 -21.05
CA PRO A 56 2.33 3.73 -19.99
C PRO A 56 3.45 2.69 -19.98
N ASP A 57 4.47 2.91 -20.80
CA ASP A 57 5.66 2.07 -20.77
C ASP A 57 6.41 2.27 -19.44
N LEU A 58 7.09 1.22 -18.96
CA LEU A 58 8.05 1.37 -17.86
C LEU A 58 9.03 2.53 -18.12
N PRO A 59 9.54 3.19 -17.06
CA PRO A 59 10.59 4.18 -17.21
C PRO A 59 11.77 3.61 -18.02
N ALA A 60 12.13 4.29 -19.10
CA ALA A 60 13.19 3.86 -20.03
C ALA A 60 14.60 3.92 -19.40
N GLY A 61 14.76 4.59 -18.26
CA GLY A 61 16.00 4.76 -17.52
C GLY A 61 15.79 4.66 -16.00
N PRO A 62 16.87 4.75 -15.20
CA PRO A 62 16.78 4.62 -13.75
C PRO A 62 15.91 5.72 -13.14
N LEU A 63 15.18 5.37 -12.09
CA LEU A 63 14.41 6.32 -11.30
C LEU A 63 15.35 7.23 -10.51
N ASP A 64 14.92 8.47 -10.30
CA ASP A 64 15.63 9.41 -9.43
C ASP A 64 15.37 9.07 -7.96
N LEU A 65 16.21 8.18 -7.42
CA LEU A 65 16.15 7.69 -6.05
C LEU A 65 17.21 8.38 -5.17
N PRO A 66 16.84 8.95 -4.00
CA PRO A 66 17.80 9.40 -3.02
C PRO A 66 18.60 8.21 -2.45
N PRO A 67 19.82 8.41 -1.91
CA PRO A 67 20.66 7.32 -1.44
C PRO A 67 19.98 6.35 -0.46
N HIS A 68 19.15 6.87 0.44
CA HIS A 68 18.43 6.08 1.45
C HIS A 68 17.25 5.26 0.88
N ALA A 69 16.84 5.48 -0.38
CA ALA A 69 15.77 4.72 -1.02
C ALA A 69 16.30 3.59 -1.92
N ARG A 70 17.62 3.55 -2.18
CA ARG A 70 18.22 2.64 -3.16
C ARG A 70 18.45 1.23 -2.63
N ASP A 71 18.90 1.12 -1.38
CA ASP A 71 19.37 -0.15 -0.81
C ASP A 71 18.20 -0.94 -0.19
N ILE A 72 17.98 -2.15 -0.70
CA ILE A 72 16.93 -3.07 -0.24
C ILE A 72 17.57 -4.41 0.13
N TYR A 73 17.33 -4.86 1.36
CA TYR A 73 17.68 -6.19 1.81
C TYR A 73 16.45 -7.11 1.72
N VAL A 74 16.60 -8.28 1.10
CA VAL A 74 15.48 -9.15 0.78
C VAL A 74 15.48 -10.40 1.66
N ILE A 75 14.40 -10.61 2.40
CA ILE A 75 14.18 -11.79 3.26
C ILE A 75 13.03 -12.66 2.77
N SER A 76 12.99 -13.92 3.19
CA SER A 76 11.90 -14.86 2.88
C SER A 76 11.26 -15.40 4.16
N PRO A 77 10.35 -14.65 4.81
CA PRO A 77 9.79 -15.04 6.10
C PRO A 77 8.70 -16.12 5.99
N SER A 78 8.21 -16.39 4.79
CA SER A 78 7.04 -17.25 4.55
C SER A 78 7.38 -18.43 3.64
N GLY A 79 6.85 -18.44 2.42
CA GLY A 79 6.97 -19.59 1.52
C GLY A 79 8.21 -19.54 0.64
N ALA A 80 8.72 -20.71 0.26
CA ALA A 80 9.85 -20.85 -0.66
C ALA A 80 9.55 -20.28 -2.05
N ILE A 81 10.60 -19.91 -2.76
CA ILE A 81 10.56 -19.57 -4.19
C ILE A 81 10.98 -20.82 -4.97
N ALA A 82 10.02 -21.42 -5.68
CA ALA A 82 10.26 -22.65 -6.45
C ALA A 82 11.20 -22.42 -7.65
N ASP A 83 10.96 -21.35 -8.41
CA ASP A 83 11.77 -20.98 -9.58
C ASP A 83 12.67 -19.79 -9.26
N ARG A 84 13.97 -20.07 -9.12
CA ARG A 84 15.00 -19.06 -8.82
C ARG A 84 15.25 -18.09 -9.98
N SER A 85 14.86 -18.44 -11.21
CA SER A 85 15.01 -17.54 -12.37
C SER A 85 14.17 -16.26 -12.21
N ARG A 86 13.03 -16.37 -11.51
CA ARG A 86 12.14 -15.26 -11.15
C ARG A 86 12.87 -14.17 -10.36
N VAL A 87 13.64 -14.58 -9.35
CA VAL A 87 14.46 -13.67 -8.53
C VAL A 87 15.48 -12.93 -9.38
N GLN A 88 16.09 -13.63 -10.35
CA GLN A 88 17.07 -13.00 -11.23
C GLN A 88 16.43 -12.00 -12.19
N ARG A 89 15.21 -12.25 -12.69
CA ARG A 89 14.45 -11.28 -13.49
C ARG A 89 14.12 -10.04 -12.67
N ALA A 90 13.53 -10.22 -11.49
CA ALA A 90 13.20 -9.13 -10.56
C ALA A 90 14.41 -8.28 -10.17
N ARG A 91 15.52 -8.95 -9.83
CA ARG A 91 16.77 -8.26 -9.51
C ARG A 91 17.26 -7.42 -10.68
N ARG A 92 17.28 -7.96 -11.90
CA ARG A 92 17.74 -7.21 -13.08
C ARG A 92 16.83 -6.01 -13.36
N LEU A 93 15.51 -6.18 -13.22
CA LEU A 93 14.56 -5.10 -13.43
C LEU A 93 14.78 -3.96 -12.43
N LEU A 94 14.77 -4.26 -11.14
CA LEU A 94 14.96 -3.23 -10.10
C LEU A 94 16.36 -2.60 -10.16
N GLN A 95 17.40 -3.34 -10.52
CA GLN A 95 18.74 -2.79 -10.74
C GLN A 95 18.79 -1.80 -11.91
N ARG A 96 18.08 -2.07 -13.01
CA ARG A 96 17.94 -1.11 -14.12
C ARG A 96 17.21 0.16 -13.71
N GLN A 97 16.31 0.05 -12.74
CA GLN A 97 15.55 1.17 -12.17
C GLN A 97 16.31 1.93 -11.06
N GLY A 98 17.56 1.55 -10.74
CA GLY A 98 18.43 2.26 -9.81
C GLY A 98 18.48 1.70 -8.38
N PHE A 99 17.73 0.63 -8.08
CA PHE A 99 17.78 -0.05 -6.79
C PHE A 99 19.01 -0.97 -6.67
N ARG A 100 19.47 -1.18 -5.43
CA ARG A 100 20.53 -2.13 -5.08
C ARG A 100 19.98 -3.18 -4.14
N LEU A 101 19.91 -4.42 -4.61
CA LEU A 101 19.34 -5.54 -3.87
C LEU A 101 20.44 -6.40 -3.23
N THR A 102 20.30 -6.68 -1.94
CA THR A 102 21.05 -7.72 -1.23
C THR A 102 20.07 -8.81 -0.80
N LEU A 103 20.33 -10.06 -1.20
CA LEU A 103 19.51 -11.20 -0.78
C LEU A 103 20.05 -11.76 0.53
N ASP A 104 19.16 -12.07 1.47
CA ASP A 104 19.54 -12.84 2.66
C ASP A 104 20.18 -14.18 2.24
N PRO A 105 21.25 -14.65 2.92
CA PRO A 105 21.91 -15.90 2.57
C PRO A 105 20.99 -17.12 2.56
N LYS A 106 19.86 -17.06 3.27
CA LYS A 106 18.85 -18.11 3.34
C LYS A 106 17.56 -17.78 2.58
N ALA A 107 17.50 -16.65 1.86
CA ALA A 107 16.29 -16.23 1.12
C ALA A 107 15.80 -17.28 0.10
N LEU A 108 16.70 -18.10 -0.44
CA LEU A 108 16.38 -19.15 -1.43
C LEU A 108 16.41 -20.57 -0.85
N ALA A 109 16.38 -20.70 0.48
CA ALA A 109 16.21 -21.98 1.14
C ALA A 109 14.82 -22.57 0.85
N THR A 110 14.73 -23.90 0.85
CA THR A 110 13.47 -24.62 0.71
C THR A 110 13.41 -25.69 1.78
N TYR A 111 12.30 -25.74 2.50
CA TYR A 111 12.04 -26.70 3.56
C TYR A 111 10.64 -27.28 3.38
N GLN A 112 10.54 -28.62 3.41
CA GLN A 112 9.29 -29.37 3.22
C GLN A 112 8.48 -28.90 1.99
N GLN A 113 9.17 -28.55 0.90
CA GLN A 113 8.59 -28.09 -0.38
C GLN A 113 7.72 -26.81 -0.31
N ARG A 114 7.52 -26.21 0.88
CA ARG A 114 6.59 -25.09 1.08
C ARG A 114 7.26 -23.86 1.67
N PHE A 115 8.14 -24.03 2.65
CA PHE A 115 8.67 -22.95 3.48
C PHE A 115 10.05 -22.51 3.02
N ALA A 116 10.36 -21.22 3.16
CA ALA A 116 11.67 -20.67 2.81
C ALA A 116 12.73 -20.94 3.90
N GLY A 117 12.91 -22.21 4.27
CA GLY A 117 13.64 -22.64 5.47
C GLY A 117 12.68 -23.11 6.58
N ASP A 118 13.24 -23.73 7.62
CA ASP A 118 12.47 -24.06 8.82
C ASP A 118 12.05 -22.80 9.59
N ASP A 119 11.31 -22.96 10.69
CA ASP A 119 10.83 -21.81 11.48
C ASP A 119 11.99 -20.97 12.04
N GLU A 120 13.07 -21.60 12.50
CA GLU A 120 14.24 -20.91 13.06
C GLU A 120 15.02 -20.13 11.99
N THR A 121 15.23 -20.71 10.82
CA THR A 121 15.91 -20.05 9.69
C THR A 121 15.19 -18.76 9.28
N ARG A 122 13.85 -18.80 9.25
CA ARG A 122 12.99 -17.67 8.87
C ARG A 122 12.91 -16.63 9.99
N LEU A 123 12.86 -17.05 11.26
CA LEU A 123 12.97 -16.16 12.42
C LEU A 123 14.29 -15.38 12.41
N GLN A 124 15.42 -16.08 12.23
CA GLN A 124 16.75 -15.45 12.20
C GLN A 124 16.96 -14.52 10.99
N ALA A 125 16.13 -14.60 9.95
CA ALA A 125 16.22 -13.68 8.81
C ALA A 125 15.92 -12.22 9.23
N PHE A 126 15.04 -12.02 10.23
CA PHE A 126 14.77 -10.68 10.77
C PHE A 126 15.97 -10.09 11.50
N GLN A 127 16.71 -10.92 12.25
CA GLN A 127 17.95 -10.49 12.89
C GLN A 127 18.99 -10.06 11.86
N ARG A 128 19.24 -10.90 10.84
CA ARG A 128 20.19 -10.57 9.76
C ARG A 128 19.76 -9.32 8.98
N ALA A 129 18.45 -9.12 8.79
CA ALA A 129 17.91 -7.91 8.19
C ALA A 129 18.20 -6.65 9.01
N MET A 130 18.07 -6.71 10.34
CA MET A 130 18.44 -5.59 11.22
C MET A 130 19.94 -5.27 11.17
N GLU A 131 20.78 -6.31 11.07
CA GLU A 131 22.25 -6.19 10.96
C GLU A 131 22.70 -5.69 9.58
N SER A 132 21.83 -5.72 8.57
CA SER A 132 22.12 -5.19 7.25
C SER A 132 22.15 -3.66 7.24
N ASN A 133 22.96 -3.07 6.36
CA ASN A 133 23.00 -1.60 6.18
C ASN A 133 21.82 -1.06 5.36
N ALA A 134 20.99 -1.93 4.77
CA ALA A 134 19.86 -1.48 3.96
C ALA A 134 18.79 -0.85 4.88
N PRO A 135 18.27 0.34 4.54
CA PRO A 135 17.16 0.95 5.27
C PRO A 135 15.83 0.23 5.02
N THR A 136 15.68 -0.41 3.86
CA THR A 136 14.45 -1.11 3.47
C THR A 136 14.66 -2.62 3.50
N ILE A 137 13.73 -3.32 4.15
CA ILE A 137 13.66 -4.78 4.17
C ILE A 137 12.43 -5.21 3.38
N MET A 138 12.64 -5.88 2.25
CA MET A 138 11.56 -6.33 1.37
C MET A 138 11.39 -7.85 1.46
N THR A 139 10.14 -8.32 1.49
CA THR A 139 9.85 -9.74 1.35
C THR A 139 10.13 -10.24 -0.07
N SER A 140 10.68 -11.45 -0.17
CA SER A 140 11.01 -12.06 -1.45
C SER A 140 9.75 -12.46 -2.23
N ARG A 141 8.69 -12.85 -1.50
CA ARG A 141 7.32 -13.13 -1.95
C ARG A 141 6.39 -13.21 -0.75
N GLY A 142 5.07 -13.30 -0.99
CA GLY A 142 4.10 -13.74 0.02
C GLY A 142 4.24 -15.24 0.35
N GLY A 143 3.15 -15.90 0.77
CA GLY A 143 3.15 -17.35 0.92
C GLY A 143 2.35 -17.85 2.11
N TYR A 144 2.98 -18.65 2.95
CA TYR A 144 2.36 -19.18 4.15
C TYR A 144 3.45 -19.55 5.16
N GLY A 145 3.20 -19.25 6.43
CA GLY A 145 3.92 -19.83 7.54
C GLY A 145 4.63 -18.85 8.46
N ILE A 146 4.49 -17.53 8.25
CA ILE A 146 5.03 -16.55 9.21
C ILE A 146 4.37 -16.68 10.60
N THR A 147 3.07 -16.99 10.63
CA THR A 147 2.28 -17.15 11.86
C THR A 147 2.77 -18.27 12.77
N ARG A 148 3.57 -19.23 12.27
CA ARG A 148 4.14 -20.33 13.07
C ARG A 148 5.16 -19.86 14.11
N TYR A 149 5.79 -18.71 13.88
CA TYR A 149 6.86 -18.18 14.74
C TYR A 149 6.70 -16.69 15.04
N LEU A 150 5.60 -16.06 14.59
CA LEU A 150 5.35 -14.63 14.70
C LEU A 150 5.46 -14.12 16.16
N GLU A 151 4.92 -14.87 17.14
CA GLU A 151 5.02 -14.51 18.57
C GLU A 151 6.44 -14.51 19.13
N LYS A 152 7.40 -15.14 18.44
CA LYS A 152 8.80 -15.20 18.86
C LYS A 152 9.62 -13.98 18.39
N LEU A 153 9.05 -13.13 17.55
CA LEU A 153 9.73 -11.92 17.11
C LEU A 153 9.78 -10.88 18.24
N ASP A 154 10.95 -10.23 18.36
CA ASP A 154 11.14 -9.08 19.24
C ASP A 154 10.69 -7.81 18.52
N PHE A 155 9.38 -7.53 18.57
CA PHE A 155 8.77 -6.40 17.87
C PHE A 155 9.34 -5.05 18.31
N GLU A 156 9.70 -4.88 19.59
CA GLU A 156 10.29 -3.64 20.09
C GLU A 156 11.65 -3.38 19.43
N ARG A 157 12.51 -4.40 19.37
CA ARG A 157 13.81 -4.29 18.70
C ARG A 157 13.65 -4.05 17.19
N LEU A 158 12.66 -4.68 16.57
CA LEU A 158 12.36 -4.48 15.14
C LEU A 158 11.85 -3.06 14.86
N ALA A 159 11.04 -2.48 15.72
CA ALA A 159 10.60 -1.10 15.62
C ALA A 159 11.76 -0.12 15.84
N ALA A 160 12.57 -0.34 16.89
CA ALA A 160 13.72 0.48 17.22
C ALA A 160 14.83 0.46 16.14
N SER A 161 14.83 -0.53 15.25
CA SER A 161 15.80 -0.63 14.16
C SER A 161 15.68 0.47 13.10
N GLY A 162 14.54 1.18 13.04
CA GLY A 162 14.25 2.22 12.04
C GLY A 162 14.13 1.69 10.60
N LYS A 163 14.05 0.37 10.40
CA LYS A 163 13.93 -0.26 9.09
C LYS A 163 12.53 -0.10 8.51
N LYS A 164 12.45 0.12 7.20
CA LYS A 164 11.19 0.07 6.43
C LYS A 164 10.87 -1.40 6.09
N TRP A 165 9.98 -2.03 6.85
CA TRP A 165 9.55 -3.41 6.62
C TRP A 165 8.44 -3.48 5.56
N LEU A 166 8.76 -4.03 4.38
CA LEU A 166 7.91 -4.03 3.19
C LEU A 166 7.48 -5.44 2.77
N GLY A 167 6.17 -5.64 2.65
CA GLY A 167 5.59 -6.86 2.09
C GLY A 167 4.07 -6.84 2.04
N PHE A 168 3.47 -7.93 1.57
CA PHE A 168 2.01 -8.10 1.43
C PHE A 168 1.60 -9.56 1.68
N SER A 169 0.32 -9.90 1.49
CA SER A 169 -0.18 -11.28 1.59
C SER A 169 0.04 -11.85 3.01
N ASP A 170 0.65 -13.02 3.16
CA ASP A 170 1.02 -13.65 4.46
C ASP A 170 1.76 -12.68 5.39
N PHE A 171 2.56 -11.75 4.85
CA PHE A 171 3.31 -10.76 5.65
C PHE A 171 2.41 -9.71 6.32
N THR A 172 1.12 -9.65 5.96
CA THR A 172 0.10 -8.87 6.69
C THR A 172 0.11 -9.20 8.18
N ALA A 173 0.35 -10.46 8.57
CA ALA A 173 0.42 -10.82 9.97
C ALA A 173 1.56 -10.11 10.73
N PHE A 174 2.68 -9.84 10.06
CA PHE A 174 3.76 -9.03 10.61
C PHE A 174 3.34 -7.57 10.79
N HIS A 175 2.70 -6.98 9.77
CA HIS A 175 2.22 -5.59 9.83
C HIS A 175 1.24 -5.37 10.98
N LEU A 176 0.28 -6.27 11.14
CA LEU A 176 -0.70 -6.24 12.23
C LEU A 176 -0.02 -6.38 13.59
N ALA A 177 0.93 -7.32 13.72
CA ALA A 177 1.64 -7.54 14.97
C ALA A 177 2.56 -6.37 15.35
N MET A 178 3.29 -5.79 14.38
CA MET A 178 4.10 -4.58 14.59
C MET A 178 3.23 -3.44 15.13
N LEU A 179 2.09 -3.18 14.48
CA LEU A 179 1.15 -2.14 14.89
C LEU A 179 0.58 -2.43 16.30
N ALA A 180 0.15 -3.66 16.56
CA ALA A 180 -0.43 -4.06 17.84
C ALA A 180 0.54 -3.95 19.02
N ARG A 181 1.83 -4.27 18.78
CA ARG A 181 2.85 -4.33 19.83
C ARG A 181 3.53 -3.00 20.08
N THR A 182 3.77 -2.21 19.03
CA THR A 182 4.67 -1.06 19.10
C THR A 182 4.06 0.24 18.55
N GLY A 183 2.93 0.17 17.84
CA GLY A 183 2.38 1.30 17.10
C GLY A 183 3.20 1.70 15.86
N ALA A 184 4.33 1.03 15.57
CA ALA A 184 5.24 1.44 14.52
C ALA A 184 4.66 1.18 13.11
N THR A 185 4.92 2.12 12.21
CA THR A 185 4.54 2.02 10.81
C THR A 185 5.40 1.00 10.05
N THR A 186 4.74 0.19 9.23
CA THR A 186 5.36 -0.68 8.23
C THR A 186 4.84 -0.33 6.84
N TRP A 187 5.29 -1.05 5.81
CA TRP A 187 4.89 -0.78 4.43
C TRP A 187 4.19 -2.01 3.85
N ALA A 188 2.88 -1.88 3.59
CA ALA A 188 2.11 -2.87 2.86
C ALA A 188 2.29 -2.60 1.36
N GLY A 189 2.90 -3.52 0.62
CA GLY A 189 3.25 -3.26 -0.77
C GLY A 189 3.98 -4.41 -1.46
N PRO A 190 4.55 -4.18 -2.64
CA PRO A 190 5.01 -5.25 -3.51
C PRO A 190 6.15 -6.07 -2.88
N ALA A 191 6.11 -7.37 -3.12
CA ALA A 191 7.24 -8.27 -2.87
C ALA A 191 8.11 -8.43 -4.13
N LEU A 192 9.37 -8.86 -3.96
CA LEU A 192 10.34 -8.99 -5.05
C LEU A 192 9.81 -9.86 -6.19
N VAL A 193 9.31 -11.05 -5.86
CA VAL A 193 8.64 -11.97 -6.77
C VAL A 193 7.14 -11.79 -6.61
N SER A 194 6.42 -11.94 -7.72
CA SER A 194 5.02 -11.58 -8.02
C SER A 194 4.85 -10.23 -8.71
N HIS A 195 5.68 -9.23 -8.41
CA HIS A 195 5.50 -7.88 -8.96
C HIS A 195 6.59 -7.47 -9.94
N PHE A 196 7.83 -7.92 -9.74
CA PHE A 196 8.97 -7.47 -10.54
C PHE A 196 9.61 -8.56 -11.39
N ASP A 197 9.08 -9.79 -11.36
CA ASP A 197 9.69 -10.96 -11.99
C ASP A 197 9.06 -11.38 -13.32
N ALA A 198 8.33 -10.48 -13.98
CA ALA A 198 7.72 -10.74 -15.28
C ALA A 198 8.77 -11.22 -16.31
N ALA A 199 8.33 -12.05 -17.26
CA ALA A 199 9.20 -12.57 -18.30
C ALA A 199 9.63 -11.46 -19.25
N ASP A 200 8.66 -10.66 -19.71
CA ASP A 200 8.88 -9.38 -20.35
C ASP A 200 8.85 -8.27 -19.29
N PRO A 201 9.91 -7.46 -19.14
CA PRO A 201 9.88 -6.28 -18.28
C PRO A 201 8.70 -5.35 -18.55
N ALA A 202 8.22 -5.24 -19.78
CA ALA A 202 7.09 -4.37 -20.13
C ALA A 202 5.76 -4.79 -19.46
N ASP A 203 5.67 -6.03 -18.96
CA ASP A 203 4.49 -6.52 -18.22
C ASP A 203 4.50 -6.11 -16.74
N VAL A 204 5.58 -5.47 -16.24
CA VAL A 204 5.59 -4.93 -14.88
C VAL A 204 4.80 -3.63 -14.85
N ASP A 205 3.86 -3.57 -13.92
CA ASP A 205 3.00 -2.42 -13.73
C ASP A 205 3.81 -1.17 -13.28
N PRO A 206 3.79 -0.08 -14.05
CA PRO A 206 4.58 1.12 -13.74
C PRO A 206 4.12 1.81 -12.46
N THR A 207 2.81 1.82 -12.18
CA THR A 207 2.26 2.38 -10.93
C THR A 207 2.85 1.70 -9.70
N THR A 208 3.04 0.39 -9.72
CA THR A 208 3.65 -0.39 -8.63
C THR A 208 5.10 -0.01 -8.41
N LEU A 209 5.86 0.19 -9.49
CA LEU A 209 7.26 0.58 -9.43
C LEU A 209 7.43 2.05 -8.95
N GLU A 210 6.63 2.97 -9.49
CA GLU A 210 6.68 4.39 -9.15
C GLU A 210 6.26 4.63 -7.70
N THR A 211 5.14 4.03 -7.26
CA THR A 211 4.70 4.18 -5.87
C THR A 211 5.65 3.54 -4.87
N LEU A 212 6.32 2.44 -5.23
CA LEU A 212 7.42 1.89 -4.44
C LEU A 212 8.56 2.91 -4.32
N ALA A 213 9.01 3.48 -5.44
CA ALA A 213 10.10 4.46 -5.45
C ALA A 213 9.77 5.69 -4.61
N ASP A 214 8.57 6.25 -4.77
CA ASP A 214 8.16 7.46 -4.04
C ASP A 214 7.93 7.20 -2.56
N ALA A 215 7.34 6.06 -2.19
CA ALA A 215 7.20 5.64 -0.79
C ALA A 215 8.57 5.48 -0.11
N LEU A 216 9.52 4.79 -0.78
CA LEU A 216 10.85 4.59 -0.22
C LEU A 216 11.68 5.88 -0.16
N SER A 217 11.39 6.84 -1.05
CA SER A 217 12.02 8.17 -1.08
C SER A 217 11.37 9.18 -0.14
N GLY A 218 10.22 8.87 0.45
CA GLY A 218 9.45 9.81 1.28
C GLY A 218 8.74 10.90 0.48
N ARG A 219 8.48 10.66 -0.81
CA ARG A 219 7.82 11.60 -1.74
C ARG A 219 6.35 11.26 -2.03
N LEU A 220 5.86 10.11 -1.57
CA LEU A 220 4.49 9.68 -1.85
C LEU A 220 3.51 10.39 -0.91
N GLU A 221 2.88 11.45 -1.40
CA GLU A 221 1.96 12.28 -0.59
C GLU A 221 0.49 11.95 -0.84
N LEU A 222 0.14 11.57 -2.06
CA LEU A 222 -1.23 11.37 -2.48
C LEU A 222 -1.33 10.23 -3.50
N VAL A 223 -2.32 9.36 -3.29
CA VAL A 223 -2.75 8.40 -4.30
C VAL A 223 -4.23 8.60 -4.62
N GLY A 224 -4.53 8.91 -5.87
CA GLY A 224 -5.87 8.95 -6.42
C GLY A 224 -6.21 7.63 -7.12
N PHE A 225 -7.40 7.09 -6.92
CA PHE A 225 -7.87 5.90 -7.65
C PHE A 225 -9.37 5.94 -7.87
N ARG A 226 -9.89 5.14 -8.80
CA ARG A 226 -11.34 5.05 -9.01
C ARG A 226 -11.95 4.13 -7.96
N GLY A 227 -12.97 4.61 -7.27
CA GLY A 227 -13.69 3.80 -6.30
C GLY A 227 -15.20 3.97 -6.32
N GLU A 228 -15.88 3.00 -5.71
CA GLU A 228 -17.34 2.93 -5.63
C GLU A 228 -17.79 2.49 -4.24
N GLY A 229 -18.90 3.06 -3.76
CA GLY A 229 -19.53 2.69 -2.48
C GLY A 229 -19.33 3.69 -1.34
N ALA A 230 -18.65 4.82 -1.60
CA ALA A 230 -18.61 5.93 -0.67
C ALA A 230 -19.87 6.81 -0.78
N PRO A 231 -20.33 7.43 0.33
CA PRO A 231 -21.27 8.55 0.29
C PRO A 231 -20.76 9.72 -0.56
N LEU A 232 -21.65 10.56 -1.06
CA LEU A 232 -21.28 11.77 -1.79
C LEU A 232 -20.56 12.76 -0.86
N GLY A 233 -19.38 13.24 -1.26
CA GLY A 233 -18.58 14.17 -0.44
C GLY A 233 -17.99 13.52 0.81
N PHE A 234 -17.69 12.22 0.74
CA PHE A 234 -17.15 11.48 1.88
C PHE A 234 -15.72 11.91 2.19
N GLU A 235 -15.47 12.22 3.46
CA GLU A 235 -14.16 12.57 3.99
C GLU A 235 -13.93 11.87 5.34
N ALA A 236 -12.73 11.36 5.56
CA ALA A 236 -12.33 10.76 6.82
C ALA A 236 -10.82 10.83 7.04
N GLU A 237 -10.41 10.95 8.30
CA GLU A 237 -9.04 10.72 8.73
C GLU A 237 -9.00 9.51 9.67
N GLY A 238 -7.88 8.77 9.65
CA GLY A 238 -7.66 7.68 10.58
C GLY A 238 -6.41 6.87 10.29
N THR A 239 -6.08 5.94 11.18
CA THR A 239 -4.96 5.02 10.99
C THR A 239 -5.23 4.08 9.82
N LEU A 240 -4.34 4.02 8.83
CA LEU A 240 -4.40 3.06 7.74
C LEU A 240 -3.94 1.69 8.23
N TRP A 241 -4.77 0.66 8.18
CA TRP A 241 -4.38 -0.68 8.65
C TRP A 241 -5.10 -1.79 7.88
N GLY A 242 -4.60 -3.03 7.96
CA GLY A 242 -5.18 -4.17 7.27
C GLY A 242 -4.21 -4.88 6.33
N GLY A 243 -4.70 -5.37 5.19
CA GLY A 243 -3.95 -6.17 4.23
C GLY A 243 -4.75 -7.36 3.72
N ASN A 244 -4.15 -8.55 3.73
CA ASN A 244 -4.83 -9.77 3.34
C ASN A 244 -5.95 -10.15 4.33
N LEU A 245 -7.18 -10.33 3.86
CA LEU A 245 -8.36 -10.58 4.67
C LEU A 245 -8.23 -11.85 5.53
N SER A 246 -7.78 -12.97 4.94
CA SER A 246 -7.54 -14.20 5.69
C SER A 246 -6.52 -14.02 6.79
N MET A 247 -5.45 -13.24 6.56
CA MET A 247 -4.46 -12.95 7.59
C MET A 247 -5.01 -12.05 8.70
N VAL A 248 -5.80 -11.02 8.36
CA VAL A 248 -6.50 -10.18 9.35
C VAL A 248 -7.39 -11.05 10.24
N CYS A 249 -8.22 -11.92 9.65
CA CYS A 249 -9.07 -12.84 10.40
C CYS A 249 -8.27 -13.87 11.22
N SER A 250 -7.10 -14.31 10.74
CA SER A 250 -6.28 -15.32 11.42
C SER A 250 -5.69 -14.84 12.75
N LEU A 251 -5.46 -13.52 12.89
CA LEU A 251 -4.95 -12.93 14.13
C LEU A 251 -6.07 -12.45 15.05
N LEU A 252 -7.31 -12.39 14.57
CA LEU A 252 -8.44 -11.88 15.34
C LEU A 252 -8.61 -12.65 16.66
N GLY A 253 -8.63 -11.93 17.77
CA GLY A 253 -8.72 -12.51 19.12
C GLY A 253 -7.36 -12.87 19.76
N THR A 254 -6.25 -12.71 19.05
CA THR A 254 -4.90 -12.87 19.62
C THR A 254 -4.35 -11.54 20.16
N SER A 255 -3.24 -11.60 20.91
CA SER A 255 -2.51 -10.41 21.38
C SER A 255 -1.80 -9.64 20.26
N LEU A 256 -1.70 -10.23 19.06
CA LEU A 256 -1.06 -9.65 17.89
C LEU A 256 -2.04 -8.91 16.97
N PHE A 257 -3.32 -8.84 17.33
CA PHE A 257 -4.33 -8.10 16.59
C PHE A 257 -4.42 -6.65 17.07
N PRO A 258 -4.20 -5.64 16.21
CA PRO A 258 -4.26 -4.25 16.61
C PRO A 258 -5.70 -3.83 16.93
N ARG A 259 -5.88 -3.04 17.99
CA ARG A 259 -7.18 -2.50 18.38
C ARG A 259 -7.30 -1.07 17.87
N ILE A 260 -7.87 -0.91 16.68
CA ILE A 260 -8.02 0.38 16.01
C ILE A 260 -9.50 0.75 15.96
N ASP A 261 -9.85 1.86 16.61
CA ASP A 261 -11.15 2.50 16.49
C ASP A 261 -10.97 3.78 15.65
N GLY A 262 -11.87 4.02 14.70
CA GLY A 262 -11.81 5.16 13.78
C GLY A 262 -10.72 5.05 12.70
N GLY A 263 -10.27 3.85 12.34
CA GLY A 263 -9.26 3.66 11.29
C GLY A 263 -9.82 3.69 9.87
N ILE A 264 -8.90 3.63 8.91
CA ILE A 264 -9.17 3.31 7.49
C ILE A 264 -8.65 1.89 7.26
N LEU A 265 -9.55 0.91 7.28
CA LEU A 265 -9.21 -0.50 7.10
C LEU A 265 -9.09 -0.79 5.61
N PHE A 266 -8.01 -1.39 5.15
CA PHE A 266 -7.91 -1.88 3.76
C PHE A 266 -7.82 -3.41 3.72
N LEU A 267 -8.53 -4.03 2.78
CA LEU A 267 -8.65 -5.48 2.67
C LEU A 267 -8.52 -5.94 1.23
N GLU A 268 -7.73 -6.98 1.01
CA GLU A 268 -7.58 -7.69 -0.26
C GLU A 268 -7.65 -9.20 -0.02
N GLU A 269 -7.95 -9.99 -1.05
CA GLU A 269 -7.90 -11.45 -0.94
C GLU A 269 -7.59 -12.14 -2.27
N VAL A 270 -6.96 -13.32 -2.18
CA VAL A 270 -6.56 -14.13 -3.33
C VAL A 270 -7.04 -15.57 -3.19
N ASN A 271 -7.51 -16.13 -4.30
CA ASN A 271 -7.96 -17.53 -4.41
C ASN A 271 -9.13 -17.93 -3.49
N GLU A 272 -9.94 -16.97 -3.03
CA GLU A 272 -11.10 -17.26 -2.18
C GLU A 272 -12.42 -16.99 -2.90
N HIS A 273 -13.28 -17.99 -2.97
CA HIS A 273 -14.59 -17.86 -3.61
C HIS A 273 -15.47 -16.85 -2.86
N PRO A 274 -16.36 -16.08 -3.52
CA PRO A 274 -17.19 -15.06 -2.88
C PRO A 274 -17.87 -15.43 -1.56
N TYR A 275 -18.41 -16.65 -1.40
CA TYR A 275 -19.03 -17.08 -0.14
C TYR A 275 -18.03 -17.21 1.03
N ARG A 276 -16.75 -17.48 0.73
CA ARG A 276 -15.68 -17.54 1.74
C ARG A 276 -15.24 -16.14 2.14
N VAL A 277 -15.13 -15.23 1.17
CA VAL A 277 -14.89 -13.81 1.45
C VAL A 277 -16.02 -13.25 2.31
N GLU A 278 -17.28 -13.52 1.97
CA GLU A 278 -18.43 -13.12 2.79
C GLU A 278 -18.33 -13.65 4.21
N ARG A 279 -17.97 -14.92 4.39
CA ARG A 279 -17.81 -15.51 5.72
C ARG A 279 -16.73 -14.82 6.53
N LEU A 280 -15.59 -14.47 5.93
CA LEU A 280 -14.50 -13.75 6.59
C LEU A 280 -14.92 -12.30 6.93
N MET A 281 -15.56 -11.60 6.00
CA MET A 281 -16.11 -10.26 6.24
C MET A 281 -17.17 -10.26 7.34
N THR A 282 -18.04 -11.29 7.37
CA THR A 282 -19.05 -11.48 8.40
C THR A 282 -18.43 -11.73 9.78
N GLN A 283 -17.27 -12.40 9.84
CA GLN A 283 -16.52 -12.53 11.09
C GLN A 283 -16.03 -11.15 11.59
N LEU A 284 -15.51 -10.30 10.70
CA LEU A 284 -15.12 -8.93 11.06
C LEU A 284 -16.34 -8.06 11.45
N LEU A 285 -17.49 -8.29 10.82
CA LEU A 285 -18.76 -7.63 11.18
C LEU A 285 -19.19 -8.01 12.60
N HIS A 286 -19.34 -9.31 12.88
CA HIS A 286 -19.86 -9.79 14.17
C HIS A 286 -18.92 -9.54 15.35
N THR A 287 -17.62 -9.35 15.08
CA THR A 287 -16.66 -8.93 16.11
C THR A 287 -16.61 -7.41 16.30
N GLY A 288 -17.39 -6.66 15.51
CA GLY A 288 -17.48 -5.20 15.54
C GLY A 288 -16.28 -4.50 14.90
N VAL A 289 -15.33 -5.23 14.31
CA VAL A 289 -14.15 -4.65 13.67
C VAL A 289 -14.55 -3.71 12.54
N LEU A 290 -15.49 -4.11 11.67
CA LEU A 290 -15.94 -3.27 10.55
C LEU A 290 -16.64 -1.99 11.03
N ASP A 291 -17.53 -2.09 12.02
CA ASP A 291 -18.35 -0.96 12.50
C ASP A 291 -17.54 0.10 13.25
N ARG A 292 -16.33 -0.25 13.70
CA ARG A 292 -15.41 0.69 14.37
C ARG A 292 -14.63 1.55 13.39
N GLN A 293 -14.65 1.25 12.09
CA GLN A 293 -13.82 1.97 11.12
C GLN A 293 -14.55 3.16 10.50
N ARG A 294 -13.80 4.16 10.05
CA ARG A 294 -14.35 5.27 9.26
C ARG A 294 -14.70 4.85 7.85
N ALA A 295 -13.88 3.98 7.27
CA ALA A 295 -14.09 3.39 5.95
C ALA A 295 -13.36 2.05 5.85
N VAL A 296 -13.83 1.21 4.94
CA VAL A 296 -13.13 0.01 4.50
C VAL A 296 -12.81 0.13 3.01
N LEU A 297 -11.53 0.22 2.68
CA LEU A 297 -11.03 0.20 1.30
C LEU A 297 -10.84 -1.24 0.85
N LEU A 298 -11.60 -1.65 -0.16
CA LEU A 298 -11.57 -3.00 -0.72
C LEU A 298 -10.68 -2.99 -1.97
N GLY A 299 -9.56 -3.71 -1.86
CA GLY A 299 -8.59 -3.91 -2.91
C GLY A 299 -9.01 -4.98 -3.92
N HIS A 300 -8.04 -5.71 -4.44
CA HIS A 300 -8.27 -6.80 -5.37
C HIS A 300 -8.75 -8.06 -4.63
N PHE A 301 -9.82 -8.65 -5.15
CA PHE A 301 -10.37 -9.93 -4.70
C PHE A 301 -10.41 -10.87 -5.91
N SER A 302 -9.55 -11.88 -5.94
CA SER A 302 -9.44 -12.80 -7.07
C SER A 302 -9.81 -14.23 -6.69
N TRP A 303 -10.46 -14.94 -7.62
CA TRP A 303 -10.89 -16.33 -7.42
C TRP A 303 -11.13 -17.05 -8.75
N LYS A 304 -11.14 -18.38 -8.70
CA LYS A 304 -11.63 -19.21 -9.81
C LYS A 304 -13.10 -19.53 -9.58
N GLN A 305 -13.98 -19.05 -10.46
CA GLN A 305 -15.42 -19.35 -10.38
C GLN A 305 -15.63 -20.86 -10.53
N ALA A 306 -16.37 -21.46 -9.59
CA ALA A 306 -16.81 -22.85 -9.71
C ALA A 306 -17.90 -22.99 -10.79
N GLU A 307 -17.91 -24.12 -11.50
CA GLU A 307 -18.92 -24.39 -12.52
C GLU A 307 -20.33 -24.35 -11.92
N GLY A 308 -21.24 -23.60 -12.56
CA GLY A 308 -22.61 -23.45 -12.11
C GLY A 308 -22.84 -22.48 -10.94
N ASP A 309 -21.77 -22.04 -10.24
CA ASP A 309 -21.91 -21.04 -9.18
C ASP A 309 -22.17 -19.65 -9.79
N ARG A 310 -23.19 -18.94 -9.29
CA ARG A 310 -23.58 -17.58 -9.72
C ARG A 310 -23.42 -16.56 -8.60
N TYR A 311 -22.78 -16.93 -7.49
CA TYR A 311 -22.44 -16.04 -6.40
C TYR A 311 -21.20 -15.24 -6.77
N THR A 312 -21.26 -13.91 -6.61
CA THR A 312 -20.23 -12.99 -7.09
C THR A 312 -19.87 -11.98 -6.01
N MET A 313 -18.67 -11.39 -6.10
CA MET A 313 -18.25 -10.32 -5.18
C MET A 313 -19.22 -9.13 -5.17
N LYS A 314 -19.86 -8.82 -6.30
CA LYS A 314 -20.91 -7.78 -6.36
C LYS A 314 -22.06 -8.07 -5.39
N LYS A 315 -22.51 -9.33 -5.30
CA LYS A 315 -23.58 -9.74 -4.36
C LYS A 315 -23.12 -9.63 -2.92
N VAL A 316 -21.88 -10.06 -2.63
CA VAL A 316 -21.27 -9.95 -1.30
C VAL A 316 -21.24 -8.49 -0.84
N TRP A 317 -20.74 -7.58 -1.67
CA TRP A 317 -20.69 -6.14 -1.33
C TRP A 317 -22.06 -5.50 -1.21
N GLN A 318 -23.03 -5.89 -2.05
CA GLN A 318 -24.40 -5.42 -1.93
C GLN A 318 -25.02 -5.82 -0.60
N TRP A 319 -24.86 -7.09 -0.20
CA TRP A 319 -25.37 -7.58 1.07
C TRP A 319 -24.64 -6.93 2.25
N LEU A 320 -23.31 -6.94 2.30
CA LEU A 320 -22.55 -6.36 3.42
C LEU A 320 -22.85 -4.88 3.66
N ARG A 321 -23.05 -4.07 2.61
CA ARG A 321 -23.43 -2.65 2.74
C ARG A 321 -24.81 -2.44 3.40
N THR A 322 -25.64 -3.47 3.46
CA THR A 322 -26.91 -3.43 4.24
C THR A 322 -26.74 -3.83 5.70
N GLN A 323 -25.58 -4.38 6.06
CA GLN A 323 -25.32 -4.92 7.40
C GLN A 323 -24.46 -3.99 8.27
N THR A 324 -23.76 -3.03 7.68
CA THR A 324 -22.90 -2.08 8.39
C THR A 324 -23.13 -0.65 7.90
N PRO A 325 -23.10 0.37 8.79
CA PRO A 325 -23.07 1.76 8.38
C PRO A 325 -21.71 2.19 7.80
N THR A 326 -20.65 1.41 8.03
CA THR A 326 -19.29 1.72 7.57
C THR A 326 -19.22 1.67 6.03
N PRO A 327 -18.77 2.75 5.37
CA PRO A 327 -18.57 2.76 3.93
C PRO A 327 -17.60 1.68 3.46
N LEU A 328 -18.09 0.78 2.61
CA LEU A 328 -17.26 -0.20 1.89
C LEU A 328 -16.95 0.34 0.50
N ILE A 329 -15.72 0.79 0.29
CA ILE A 329 -15.27 1.49 -0.91
C ILE A 329 -14.37 0.55 -1.71
N THR A 330 -14.85 0.07 -2.86
CA THR A 330 -14.08 -0.81 -3.75
C THR A 330 -13.16 -0.03 -4.67
N GLY A 331 -12.11 -0.67 -5.18
CA GLY A 331 -11.28 -0.15 -6.26
C GLY A 331 -9.88 0.29 -5.82
N LEU A 332 -9.49 0.02 -4.57
CA LEU A 332 -8.13 0.26 -4.12
C LEU A 332 -7.15 -0.60 -4.96
N PRO A 333 -6.15 -0.01 -5.64
CA PRO A 333 -5.17 -0.76 -6.43
C PRO A 333 -4.15 -1.49 -5.53
N PHE A 334 -4.60 -2.53 -4.84
CA PHE A 334 -3.78 -3.26 -3.87
C PHE A 334 -4.24 -4.72 -3.80
N GLY A 335 -3.30 -5.67 -3.86
CA GLY A 335 -3.59 -7.09 -3.65
C GLY A 335 -2.71 -7.99 -4.49
N HIS A 336 -3.28 -9.05 -5.07
CA HIS A 336 -2.56 -10.05 -5.85
C HIS A 336 -2.68 -9.89 -7.37
N GLU A 337 -3.11 -8.72 -7.83
CA GLU A 337 -3.10 -8.31 -9.24
C GLU A 337 -1.86 -7.45 -9.53
N PRO A 338 -1.50 -7.21 -10.81
CA PRO A 338 -0.25 -6.52 -11.17
C PRO A 338 -0.07 -5.15 -10.51
N THR A 339 -1.12 -4.33 -10.47
CA THR A 339 -1.09 -3.01 -9.82
C THR A 339 -1.22 -3.14 -8.30
N THR A 340 -0.14 -2.85 -7.57
CA THR A 340 -0.11 -2.86 -6.10
C THR A 340 0.60 -1.62 -5.57
N LEU A 341 -0.16 -0.76 -4.90
CA LEU A 341 0.36 0.42 -4.21
C LEU A 341 1.28 0.05 -3.03
N THR A 342 2.19 0.96 -2.70
CA THR A 342 3.00 0.89 -1.48
C THR A 342 2.41 1.81 -0.41
N LEU A 343 1.76 1.21 0.60
CA LEU A 343 0.95 1.88 1.61
C LEU A 343 1.61 1.89 2.99
N PRO A 344 1.63 3.03 3.72
CA PRO A 344 2.20 3.12 5.07
C PRO A 344 1.24 2.55 6.13
N HIS A 345 1.32 1.24 6.37
CA HIS A 345 0.48 0.54 7.35
C HIS A 345 0.81 0.99 8.77
N GLY A 346 -0.19 1.47 9.49
CA GLY A 346 -0.09 2.03 10.85
C GLY A 346 0.04 3.56 10.88
N ALA A 347 0.18 4.23 9.73
CA ALA A 347 0.25 5.69 9.69
C ALA A 347 -1.13 6.34 9.70
N GLN A 348 -1.21 7.60 10.15
CA GLN A 348 -2.41 8.42 9.97
C GLN A 348 -2.54 8.84 8.50
N VAL A 349 -3.74 8.74 7.95
CA VAL A 349 -4.03 9.11 6.56
C VAL A 349 -5.35 9.88 6.47
N GLY A 350 -5.50 10.66 5.40
CA GLY A 350 -6.78 11.24 4.99
C GLY A 350 -7.37 10.50 3.80
N LEU A 351 -8.69 10.42 3.72
CA LEU A 351 -9.44 9.84 2.61
C LEU A 351 -10.55 10.79 2.19
N ALA A 352 -10.50 11.27 0.95
CA ALA A 352 -11.58 12.03 0.31
C ALA A 352 -12.19 11.23 -0.83
N VAL A 353 -13.49 11.39 -1.08
CA VAL A 353 -14.13 10.86 -2.29
C VAL A 353 -14.96 11.94 -2.97
N ASP A 354 -14.49 12.35 -4.16
CA ASP A 354 -15.27 13.16 -5.09
C ASP A 354 -15.81 12.27 -6.22
N ARG A 355 -17.14 12.14 -6.27
CA ARG A 355 -17.90 11.30 -7.21
C ARG A 355 -17.46 9.82 -7.21
N ARG A 356 -16.46 9.47 -8.04
CA ARG A 356 -15.89 8.12 -8.18
C ARG A 356 -14.37 8.12 -8.06
N THR A 357 -13.77 9.23 -7.66
CA THR A 357 -12.33 9.32 -7.44
C THR A 357 -12.10 9.41 -5.94
N CYS A 358 -11.39 8.42 -5.42
CA CYS A 358 -10.89 8.39 -4.06
C CYS A 358 -9.50 9.03 -4.04
N TYR A 359 -9.20 9.79 -3.01
CA TYR A 359 -7.93 10.43 -2.76
C TYR A 359 -7.44 10.00 -1.39
N LEU A 360 -6.37 9.22 -1.35
CA LEU A 360 -5.71 8.78 -0.13
C LEU A 360 -4.49 9.67 0.11
N VAL A 361 -4.58 10.54 1.12
CA VAL A 361 -3.52 11.46 1.54
C VAL A 361 -2.65 10.75 2.56
N LEU A 362 -1.37 10.61 2.26
CA LEU A 362 -0.37 9.95 3.09
C LEU A 362 0.44 10.98 3.89
N PRO A 363 1.05 10.60 5.04
CA PRO A 363 1.91 11.50 5.78
C PRO A 363 3.09 11.95 4.93
N HIS A 364 3.36 13.26 4.94
CA HIS A 364 4.50 13.86 4.27
C HIS A 364 5.02 15.05 5.06
N ASP A 365 6.31 15.33 4.91
CA ASP A 365 7.01 16.33 5.70
C ASP A 365 7.25 17.60 4.87
N HIS A 366 6.47 18.66 5.14
CA HIS A 366 6.65 19.97 4.50
C HIS A 366 7.71 20.81 5.23
N GLY A 367 8.98 20.37 5.18
CA GLY A 367 10.15 21.24 5.25
C GLY A 367 10.24 22.33 6.35
N GLN A 368 9.61 22.17 7.52
CA GLN A 368 9.96 22.96 8.70
C GLN A 368 11.04 22.19 9.47
N PRO A 369 12.26 22.72 9.63
CA PRO A 369 13.29 22.01 10.39
C PRO A 369 12.90 22.04 11.87
N ALA A 370 12.47 20.90 12.40
CA ALA A 370 12.31 20.69 13.84
C ALA A 370 13.03 19.39 14.25
N PRO A 371 13.61 19.36 15.47
CA PRO A 371 14.72 18.46 15.80
C PRO A 371 14.23 17.03 16.06
N GLY A 372 14.91 16.05 15.44
CA GLY A 372 14.83 14.64 15.82
C GLY A 372 13.66 13.87 15.21
N LEU A 373 13.84 13.38 13.98
CA LEU A 373 13.01 12.32 13.41
C LEU A 373 13.13 11.04 14.28
N PHE A 374 11.97 10.41 14.53
CA PHE A 374 11.71 9.25 15.39
C PHE A 374 11.49 9.53 16.89
N GLY A 375 10.54 10.43 17.19
CA GLY A 375 9.85 10.45 18.48
C GLY A 375 8.37 10.18 18.26
N VAL A 376 7.89 9.00 18.66
CA VAL A 376 6.46 8.75 18.80
C VAL A 376 5.98 9.64 19.95
N ASP A 377 5.09 10.59 19.67
CA ASP A 377 4.38 11.29 20.75
C ASP A 377 3.56 10.22 21.51
N PRO A 378 3.75 10.03 22.83
CA PRO A 378 2.98 9.09 23.62
C PRO A 378 1.47 9.40 23.64
N ALA A 379 1.02 10.54 23.09
CA ALA A 379 -0.38 10.87 22.86
C ALA A 379 -0.98 10.32 21.54
N GLY A 380 -0.20 9.68 20.67
CA GLY A 380 -0.69 9.04 19.44
C GLY A 380 -1.23 9.99 18.36
N ASN A 381 -0.93 11.29 18.46
CA ASN A 381 -1.50 12.31 17.58
C ASN A 381 -0.46 12.80 16.56
N ASP A 382 -0.23 12.00 15.51
CA ASP A 382 0.59 12.43 14.37
C ASP A 382 -0.17 13.50 13.56
N GLN A 383 0.17 14.77 13.79
CA GLN A 383 -0.43 15.92 13.11
C GLN A 383 0.00 16.07 11.64
N ALA A 384 0.92 15.24 11.13
CA ALA A 384 1.39 15.35 9.75
C ALA A 384 0.26 15.10 8.75
N ALA A 385 -0.59 14.09 8.98
CA ALA A 385 -1.72 13.76 8.09
C ALA A 385 -2.80 14.85 8.07
N HIS A 386 -3.13 15.44 9.22
CA HIS A 386 -4.07 16.55 9.29
C HIS A 386 -3.53 17.81 8.60
N ARG A 387 -2.24 18.11 8.75
CA ARG A 387 -1.58 19.24 8.05
C ARG A 387 -1.51 19.00 6.54
N ALA A 388 -1.16 17.80 6.12
CA ALA A 388 -1.20 17.35 4.73
C ALA A 388 -2.60 17.54 4.13
N TRP A 389 -3.63 17.09 4.85
CA TRP A 389 -5.03 17.27 4.47
C TRP A 389 -5.40 18.75 4.35
N GLN A 390 -5.08 19.59 5.35
CA GLN A 390 -5.32 21.03 5.29
C GLN A 390 -4.54 21.71 4.15
N CYS A 391 -3.33 21.25 3.83
CA CYS A 391 -2.56 21.78 2.71
C CYS A 391 -3.20 21.42 1.36
N TRP A 392 -3.80 20.24 1.24
CA TRP A 392 -4.43 19.75 0.01
C TRP A 392 -5.88 20.23 -0.16
N CYS A 393 -6.66 20.26 0.92
CA CYS A 393 -8.09 20.57 0.92
C CYS A 393 -8.40 22.02 1.36
N GLY A 394 -7.45 22.70 2.03
CA GLY A 394 -7.61 24.04 2.60
C GLY A 394 -6.99 25.17 1.78
N GLN A 395 -6.50 24.92 0.56
CA GLN A 395 -6.14 26.00 -0.37
C GLN A 395 -7.41 26.79 -0.71
N PRO A 396 -7.46 28.11 -0.45
CA PRO A 396 -8.66 28.90 -0.67
C PRO A 396 -9.05 28.89 -2.15
N HIS A 397 -10.30 28.54 -2.42
CA HIS A 397 -10.97 28.86 -3.68
C HIS A 397 -11.06 30.39 -3.80
N GLU A 398 -10.09 31.02 -4.45
CA GLU A 398 -10.28 32.38 -4.95
C GLU A 398 -11.16 32.32 -6.20
N GLY A 399 -12.43 32.68 -5.97
CA GLY A 399 -13.36 33.42 -6.84
C GLY A 399 -13.39 33.12 -8.34
#